data_AF-A0A6L9EFX1-F1
#
_entry.id   AF-A0A6L9EFX1-F1
#
_cell.length_a   1.000
_cell.length_b   1.000
_cell.length_c   1.000
_cell.angle_alpha   90.00
_cell.angle_beta   90.00
_cell.angle_gamma   90.00
#
_symmetry.space_group_name_H-M   'P 1'
#
loop_
_entity.id
_entity.type
_entity.pdbx_description
1 polymer ?
#
loop_
_entity_poly.entity_id
_entity_poly.type
_entity_poly.pdbx_seq_one_letter_code
_entity_poly.pdbx_strand_id
1 'polypeptide(L)'
;MKRTSLLALGCAFFFCMAFQAVNAQQRDPNTTDDKSLKVKKRTVMERYEPEMILSVEKRVELKKQRLATIKKRRQIIDTLDISERKKRRLLKELYQSPSSEKWDKLIADIEFEEDPQD
;
A
#
# COMPACT_ATOMS: atom_id res chain seq x y z
N MET A 1 -12.16 43.89 52.66
CA MET A 1 -12.83 43.16 51.55
C MET A 1 -12.22 43.46 50.15
N LYS A 2 -10.90 43.72 50.02
CA LYS A 2 -10.30 44.15 48.73
C LYS A 2 -9.23 43.19 48.16
N ARG A 3 -8.79 42.18 48.93
CA ARG A 3 -7.69 41.27 48.55
C ARG A 3 -8.15 40.06 47.72
N THR A 4 -9.34 39.54 47.97
CA THR A 4 -9.94 38.44 47.19
C THR A 4 -10.41 38.89 45.80
N SER A 5 -10.83 40.15 45.67
CA SER A 5 -11.27 40.75 44.41
C SER A 5 -10.09 41.04 43.46
N LEU A 6 -8.93 41.44 44.00
CA LEU A 6 -7.69 41.62 43.22
C LEU A 6 -7.10 40.28 42.73
N LEU A 7 -7.20 39.21 43.52
CA LEU A 7 -6.74 37.87 43.13
C LEU A 7 -7.63 37.26 42.03
N ALA A 8 -8.95 37.46 42.10
CA ALA A 8 -9.88 36.99 41.08
C ALA A 8 -9.71 37.73 39.73
N LEU A 9 -9.38 39.03 39.77
CA LEU A 9 -9.10 39.84 38.57
C LEU A 9 -7.79 39.44 37.88
N GLY A 10 -6.76 39.06 38.66
CA GLY A 10 -5.49 38.54 38.13
C GLY A 10 -5.64 37.18 37.44
N CYS A 11 -6.42 36.26 38.02
CA CYS A 11 -6.67 34.94 37.41
C CYS A 11 -7.48 35.05 36.11
N ALA A 12 -8.45 35.97 36.03
CA ALA A 12 -9.21 36.22 34.80
C ALA A 12 -8.33 36.77 33.66
N PHE A 13 -7.33 37.60 33.99
CA PHE A 13 -6.41 38.16 33.00
C PHE A 13 -5.44 37.11 32.44
N PHE A 14 -4.97 36.17 33.27
CA PHE A 14 -4.12 35.07 32.84
C PHE A 14 -4.86 34.04 31.97
N PHE A 15 -6.15 33.81 32.25
CA PHE A 15 -6.99 32.90 31.47
C PHE A 15 -7.32 33.46 30.07
N CYS A 16 -7.51 34.77 29.93
CA CYS A 16 -7.74 35.41 28.63
C CYS A 16 -6.52 35.43 27.69
N MET A 17 -5.29 35.53 28.21
CA MET A 17 -4.10 35.47 27.36
C MET A 17 -3.79 34.06 26.84
N ALA A 18 -4.17 33.01 27.58
CA ALA A 18 -3.99 31.63 27.14
C ALA A 18 -4.88 31.25 25.94
N PHE A 19 -6.09 31.82 25.83
CA PHE A 19 -7.00 31.57 24.71
C PHE A 19 -6.55 32.24 23.39
N GLN A 20 -5.81 33.35 23.46
CA GLN A 20 -5.31 34.06 22.27
C GLN A 20 -4.10 33.36 21.63
N ALA A 21 -3.31 32.60 22.40
CA ALA A 21 -2.17 31.84 21.88
C ALA A 21 -2.58 30.62 21.02
N VAL A 22 -3.81 30.11 21.18
CA VAL A 22 -4.32 28.95 20.42
C VAL A 22 -4.68 29.32 18.97
N ASN A 23 -4.99 30.58 18.68
CA ASN A 23 -5.39 31.03 17.33
C ASN A 23 -4.22 31.53 16.46
N ALA A 24 -3.01 31.65 17.00
CA ALA A 24 -1.83 32.14 16.25
C ALA A 24 -1.22 31.11 15.27
N GLN A 25 -1.73 29.87 15.24
CA GLN A 25 -1.31 28.83 14.30
C GLN A 25 -2.31 28.60 13.16
N GLN A 26 -3.18 29.55 12.85
CA GLN A 26 -3.93 29.50 11.60
C GLN A 26 -3.00 29.92 10.45
N ARG A 27 -2.19 28.97 9.97
CA ARG A 27 -1.47 29.09 8.71
C ARG A 27 -2.49 29.12 7.58
N ASP A 28 -2.63 30.27 6.92
CA ASP A 28 -3.27 30.33 5.62
C ASP A 28 -2.55 29.38 4.66
N PRO A 29 -3.23 28.40 4.04
CA PRO A 29 -2.57 27.43 3.16
C PRO A 29 -2.17 28.02 1.79
N ASN A 30 -2.48 29.30 1.53
CA ASN A 30 -2.41 29.91 0.19
C ASN A 30 -1.45 31.10 0.06
N THR A 31 -0.61 31.39 1.05
CA THR A 31 0.44 32.43 0.95
C THR A 31 1.83 31.83 1.05
N THR A 32 2.10 30.87 0.18
CA THR A 32 3.45 30.67 -0.33
C THR A 32 3.36 30.72 -1.85
N ASP A 33 4.07 31.68 -2.45
CA ASP A 33 4.63 31.54 -3.80
C ASP A 33 5.63 30.37 -3.80
N ASP A 34 5.14 29.18 -3.47
CA ASP A 34 5.85 27.93 -3.57
C ASP A 34 5.63 27.50 -5.02
N LYS A 35 6.50 27.96 -5.92
CA LYS A 35 6.84 27.14 -7.08
C LYS A 35 7.42 25.86 -6.51
N SER A 36 6.54 24.97 -6.08
CA SER A 36 6.85 23.71 -5.43
C SER A 36 7.87 23.02 -6.34
N LEU A 37 9.14 23.11 -5.94
CA LEU A 37 10.23 22.42 -6.58
C LEU A 37 9.90 20.94 -6.40
N LYS A 38 9.18 20.36 -7.36
CA LYS A 38 8.85 18.94 -7.39
C LYS A 38 10.16 18.21 -7.59
N VAL A 39 10.85 17.93 -6.48
CA VAL A 39 12.04 17.10 -6.47
C VAL A 39 11.62 15.72 -6.94
N LYS A 40 11.87 15.44 -8.22
CA LYS A 40 11.68 14.10 -8.79
C LYS A 40 12.76 13.21 -8.18
N LYS A 41 12.39 12.41 -7.19
CA LYS A 41 13.25 11.35 -6.64
C LYS A 41 13.57 10.39 -7.78
N ARG A 42 14.81 10.42 -8.27
CA ARG A 42 15.34 9.43 -9.22
C ARG A 42 16.05 8.33 -8.45
N THR A 43 15.85 7.08 -8.86
CA THR A 43 16.67 5.98 -8.33
C THR A 43 18.13 6.15 -8.78
N VAL A 44 19.08 5.55 -8.06
CA VAL A 44 20.50 5.67 -8.40
C VAL A 44 20.78 5.16 -9.83
N MET A 45 20.13 4.07 -10.24
CA MET A 45 20.24 3.48 -11.58
C MET A 45 19.69 4.40 -12.69
N GLU A 46 18.60 5.14 -12.44
CA GLU A 46 18.04 6.11 -13.40
C GLU A 46 19.01 7.25 -13.75
N ARG A 47 20.09 7.43 -12.99
CA ARG A 47 21.13 8.44 -13.29
C ARG A 47 22.19 7.94 -14.25
N TYR A 48 22.46 6.63 -14.26
CA TYR A 48 23.56 6.03 -15.00
C TYR A 48 23.09 5.31 -16.27
N GLU A 49 21.92 4.66 -16.24
CA GLU A 49 21.41 3.87 -17.38
C GLU A 49 19.89 4.03 -17.54
N PRO A 50 19.41 5.20 -18.02
CA PRO A 50 17.97 5.46 -18.11
C PRO A 50 17.26 4.58 -19.17
N GLU A 51 17.97 4.15 -20.22
CA GLU A 51 17.41 3.35 -21.32
C GLU A 51 17.08 1.91 -20.92
N MET A 52 17.78 1.39 -19.91
CA MET A 52 17.56 0.04 -19.37
C MET A 52 16.33 -0.04 -18.46
N ILE A 53 15.71 1.09 -18.15
CA ILE A 53 14.63 1.19 -17.19
C ILE A 53 13.30 1.24 -17.92
N LEU A 54 12.44 0.28 -17.58
CA LEU A 54 11.08 0.23 -18.12
C LEU A 54 10.34 1.55 -17.88
N SER A 55 9.58 1.98 -18.88
CA SER A 55 8.68 3.13 -18.74
C SER A 55 7.68 2.90 -17.60
N VAL A 56 7.18 3.99 -17.01
CA VAL A 56 6.19 3.90 -15.92
C VAL A 56 4.94 3.15 -16.39
N GLU A 57 4.49 3.43 -17.61
CA GLU A 57 3.35 2.75 -18.24
C GLU A 57 3.59 1.26 -18.37
N LYS A 58 4.78 0.85 -18.84
CA LYS A 58 5.12 -0.57 -18.96
C LYS A 58 5.17 -1.27 -17.61
N ARG A 59 5.70 -0.60 -16.58
CA ARG A 59 5.68 -1.12 -15.19
C ARG A 59 4.25 -1.31 -14.66
N VAL A 60 3.36 -0.36 -14.93
CA VAL A 60 1.94 -0.46 -14.54
C VAL A 60 1.25 -1.60 -15.28
N GLU A 61 1.48 -1.73 -16.58
CA GLU A 61 0.95 -2.82 -17.41
C GLU A 61 1.39 -4.18 -16.89
N LEU A 62 2.69 -4.39 -16.64
CA LEU A 62 3.22 -5.65 -16.13
C LEU A 62 2.63 -6.02 -14.76
N LYS A 63 2.40 -5.03 -13.89
CA LYS A 63 1.71 -5.26 -12.61
C LYS A 63 0.26 -5.71 -12.82
N LYS A 64 -0.49 -5.06 -13.73
CA LYS A 64 -1.86 -5.47 -14.06
C LYS A 64 -1.90 -6.88 -14.61
N GLN A 65 -0.99 -7.22 -15.52
CA GLN A 65 -0.86 -8.56 -16.08
C GLN A 65 -0.57 -9.59 -14.99
N ARG A 66 0.37 -9.31 -14.08
CA ARG A 66 0.66 -10.19 -12.93
C ARG A 66 -0.58 -10.44 -12.08
N LEU A 67 -1.35 -9.40 -11.76
CA LEU A 67 -2.58 -9.53 -10.96
C LEU A 67 -3.66 -10.33 -11.68
N ALA A 68 -3.83 -10.12 -12.98
CA ALA A 68 -4.78 -10.88 -13.80
C ALA A 68 -4.42 -12.38 -13.82
N THR A 69 -3.13 -12.69 -14.00
CA THR A 69 -2.63 -14.07 -13.96
C THR A 69 -2.87 -14.74 -12.61
N ILE A 70 -2.56 -14.04 -11.50
CA ILE A 70 -2.82 -14.54 -10.15
C ILE A 70 -4.31 -14.83 -9.95
N LYS A 71 -5.18 -13.88 -10.34
CA LYS A 71 -6.63 -14.04 -10.18
C LYS A 71 -7.15 -15.24 -10.95
N LYS A 72 -6.78 -15.37 -12.23
CA LYS A 72 -7.21 -16.49 -13.08
C LYS A 72 -6.73 -17.83 -12.53
N ARG A 73 -5.45 -17.95 -12.18
CA ARG A 73 -4.88 -19.20 -11.64
C ARG A 73 -5.48 -19.56 -10.28
N ARG A 74 -5.76 -18.59 -9.41
CA ARG A 74 -6.45 -18.83 -8.14
C ARG A 74 -7.83 -19.42 -8.35
N GLN A 75 -8.62 -18.87 -9.29
CA GLN A 75 -9.93 -19.41 -9.63
C GLN A 75 -9.85 -20.87 -10.08
N ILE A 76 -8.83 -21.22 -10.88
CA ILE A 76 -8.59 -22.60 -11.28
C ILE A 76 -8.34 -23.48 -10.05
N ILE A 77 -7.41 -23.09 -9.17
CA ILE A 77 -7.09 -23.86 -7.95
C ILE A 77 -8.35 -24.07 -7.08
N ASP A 78 -9.19 -23.05 -6.96
CA ASP A 78 -10.40 -23.11 -6.15
C ASP A 78 -11.45 -24.09 -6.72
N THR A 79 -11.36 -24.43 -8.02
CA THR A 79 -12.23 -25.40 -8.69
C THR A 79 -11.66 -26.82 -8.83
N LEU A 80 -10.37 -27.03 -8.52
CA LEU A 80 -9.78 -28.36 -8.63
C LEU A 80 -10.19 -29.22 -7.43
N ASP A 81 -10.56 -30.46 -7.69
CA ASP A 81 -10.81 -31.45 -6.64
C ASP A 81 -9.51 -32.13 -6.23
N ILE A 82 -8.86 -31.54 -5.23
CA ILE A 82 -7.53 -31.93 -4.75
C ILE A 82 -7.46 -31.79 -3.23
N SER A 83 -6.65 -32.64 -2.59
CA SER A 83 -6.35 -32.48 -1.17
C SER A 83 -5.84 -31.08 -0.80
N GLU A 84 -6.17 -30.66 0.42
CA GLU A 84 -5.74 -29.38 0.98
C GLU A 84 -4.22 -29.18 0.98
N ARG A 85 -3.46 -30.27 1.11
CA ARG A 85 -1.99 -30.23 1.01
C ARG A 85 -1.53 -29.80 -0.38
N LYS A 86 -2.12 -30.36 -1.45
CA LYS A 86 -1.84 -30.02 -2.85
C LYS A 86 -2.29 -28.58 -3.12
N LYS A 87 -3.49 -28.19 -2.68
CA LYS A 87 -4.03 -26.83 -2.79
C LYS A 87 -3.10 -25.77 -2.16
N ARG A 88 -2.63 -26.01 -0.93
CA ARG A 88 -1.69 -25.10 -0.25
C ARG A 88 -0.36 -24.97 -0.98
N ARG A 89 0.17 -26.09 -1.51
CA ARG A 89 1.42 -26.08 -2.29
C ARG A 89 1.27 -25.24 -3.56
N LEU A 90 0.15 -25.39 -4.26
CA LEU A 90 -0.18 -24.59 -5.43
C LEU A 90 -0.28 -23.09 -5.10
N LEU A 91 -1.06 -22.74 -4.07
CA LEU A 91 -1.23 -21.33 -3.68
C LEU A 91 0.11 -20.68 -3.29
N LYS A 92 0.99 -21.41 -2.61
CA LYS A 92 2.33 -20.92 -2.25
C LYS A 92 3.14 -20.56 -3.51
N GLU A 93 3.21 -21.46 -4.49
CA GLU A 93 3.92 -21.22 -5.74
C GLU A 93 3.29 -20.06 -6.53
N LEU A 94 1.95 -19.99 -6.57
CA LEU A 94 1.22 -18.94 -7.26
C LEU A 94 1.58 -17.53 -6.74
N TYR A 95 1.67 -17.35 -5.41
CA TYR A 95 2.02 -16.04 -4.84
C TYR A 95 3.51 -15.70 -4.98
N GLN A 96 4.39 -16.70 -4.94
CA GLN A 96 5.83 -16.52 -5.10
C GLN A 96 6.18 -16.17 -6.55
N SER A 97 5.76 -17.03 -7.48
CA SER A 97 6.10 -16.95 -8.90
C SER A 97 4.91 -17.36 -9.79
N PRO A 98 3.96 -16.44 -10.06
CA PRO A 98 2.73 -16.72 -10.79
C PRO A 98 2.91 -16.99 -12.29
N SER A 99 4.13 -17.07 -12.80
CA SER A 99 4.46 -17.31 -14.20
C SER A 99 5.74 -18.14 -14.34
N SER A 100 6.11 -18.91 -13.30
CA SER A 100 7.25 -19.83 -13.37
C SER A 100 6.90 -21.10 -14.13
N GLU A 101 7.90 -21.72 -14.76
CA GLU A 101 7.81 -23.10 -15.27
C GLU A 101 7.48 -24.10 -14.15
N LYS A 102 7.93 -23.81 -12.92
CA LYS A 102 7.62 -24.62 -11.74
C LYS A 102 6.13 -24.73 -11.51
N TRP A 103 5.37 -23.66 -11.73
CA TRP A 103 3.92 -23.70 -11.63
C TRP A 103 3.31 -24.68 -12.62
N ASP A 104 3.74 -24.59 -13.89
CA ASP A 104 3.19 -25.42 -14.97
C ASP A 104 3.48 -26.90 -14.71
N LYS A 105 4.70 -27.21 -14.23
CA LYS A 105 5.06 -28.56 -13.78
C LYS A 105 4.19 -29.03 -12.61
N LEU A 106 3.95 -28.16 -11.62
CA LEU A 106 3.20 -28.53 -10.42
C LEU A 106 1.72 -28.83 -10.74
N ILE A 107 1.15 -28.14 -11.73
CA ILE A 107 -0.20 -28.44 -12.24
C ILE A 107 -0.21 -29.76 -13.02
N ALA A 108 0.80 -30.03 -13.85
CA ALA A 108 0.89 -31.27 -14.62
C ALA A 108 1.05 -32.51 -13.73
N ASP A 109 1.78 -32.40 -12.62
CA ASP A 109 2.05 -33.50 -11.69
C ASP A 109 0.88 -33.79 -10.71
N ILE A 110 -0.25 -33.09 -10.80
CA ILE A 110 -1.38 -33.27 -9.87
C ILE A 110 -2.28 -34.42 -10.31
N GLU A 111 -2.45 -35.36 -9.38
CA GLU A 111 -3.52 -36.36 -9.40
C GLU A 111 -4.76 -35.82 -8.67
N PHE A 112 -5.94 -36.00 -9.27
CA PHE A 112 -7.23 -35.63 -8.70
C PHE A 112 -7.75 -36.71 -7.74
N GLU A 113 -8.61 -36.32 -6.81
CA GLU A 113 -9.34 -37.29 -6.00
C GLU A 113 -10.44 -37.93 -6.88
N GLU A 114 -10.61 -39.25 -6.81
CA GLU A 114 -11.67 -39.94 -7.53
C GLU A 114 -12.97 -39.76 -6.75
N ASP A 115 -14.02 -39.29 -7.42
CA ASP A 115 -15.36 -39.22 -6.84
C ASP A 115 -15.77 -40.63 -6.36
N PRO A 116 -16.30 -40.78 -5.13
CA PRO A 116 -16.86 -42.05 -4.71
C PRO A 116 -18.04 -42.40 -5.63
N GLN A 117 -17.88 -43.44 -6.44
CA GLN A 117 -18.94 -44.02 -7.26
C GLN A 117 -20.05 -44.56 -6.34
N ASP A 118 -21.17 -43.85 -6.28
CA ASP A 118 -22.47 -44.34 -5.79
C ASP A 118 -23.36 -44.82 -6.95
#